data_AF-A0A2E9UCY2-F1
#
_entry.id   AF-A0A2E9UCY2-F1
#
_cell.length_a   1.000
_cell.length_b   1.000
_cell.length_c   1.000
_cell.angle_alpha   90.00
_cell.angle_beta   90.00
_cell.angle_gamma   90.00
#
_symmetry.space_group_name_H-M   'P 1'
#
loop_
_entity.id
_entity.type
_entity.pdbx_description
1 polymer ?
#
loop_
_entity_poly.entity_id
_entity_poly.type
_entity_poly.pdbx_seq_one_letter_code
_entity_poly.pdbx_strand_id
1 'polypeptide(L)'
;MIGKKIATKLKGNEIILLFGELGSGKTTLSQGLIKGLGFEGWPRSPSFVIVKEYIVKYKIQHMDFYRLDGLASLLGFGIEDYLNMDSIKII
;
A
#
# COMPACT_ATOMS: atom_id res chain seq x y z
N MET A 1 17.74 0.25 0.87
CA MET A 1 16.55 0.34 -0.01
C MET A 1 15.94 1.72 0.10
N ILE A 2 15.55 2.33 -1.02
CA ILE A 2 15.01 3.71 -1.05
C ILE A 2 13.68 3.83 -0.29
N GLY A 3 12.81 2.81 -0.35
CA GLY A 3 11.55 2.78 0.40
C GLY A 3 11.73 2.94 1.91
N LYS A 4 12.78 2.33 2.50
CA LYS A 4 13.07 2.53 3.93
C LYS A 4 13.43 3.97 4.26
N LYS A 5 14.14 4.67 3.36
CA LYS A 5 14.49 6.09 3.56
C LYS A 5 13.25 6.97 3.49
N ILE A 6 12.36 6.72 2.52
CA ILE A 6 11.09 7.44 2.37
C ILE A 6 10.21 7.25 3.62
N ALA A 7 10.11 6.01 4.11
CA ALA A 7 9.31 5.67 5.29
C ALA A 7 9.64 6.53 6.52
N THR A 8 10.90 6.94 6.71
CA THR A 8 11.30 7.79 7.84
C THR A 8 10.65 9.18 7.85
N LYS A 9 10.05 9.60 6.74
CA LYS A 9 9.39 10.91 6.59
C LYS A 9 7.87 10.84 6.73
N LEU A 10 7.29 9.64 6.80
CA LEU A 10 5.84 9.45 6.90
C LEU A 10 5.33 9.66 8.34
N LYS A 11 4.13 10.22 8.45
CA LYS A 11 3.50 10.71 9.69
C LYS A 11 2.22 9.97 10.05
N GLY A 12 1.67 9.11 9.18
CA GLY A 12 0.65 8.13 9.57
C GLY A 12 -0.63 8.12 8.74
N ASN A 13 -0.83 9.07 7.83
CA ASN A 13 -2.06 9.24 7.05
C ASN A 13 -1.81 9.55 5.56
N GLU A 14 -0.58 9.36 5.09
CA GLU A 14 -0.22 9.62 3.70
C GLU A 14 -0.84 8.60 2.74
N ILE A 15 -1.20 9.08 1.55
CA ILE A 15 -1.54 8.24 0.39
C ILE A 15 -0.37 8.26 -0.57
N ILE A 16 0.20 7.08 -0.83
CA ILE A 16 1.34 6.88 -1.71
C ILE A 16 0.85 6.06 -2.90
N LEU A 17 0.80 6.68 -4.07
CA LEU A 17 0.41 6.03 -5.31
C LEU A 17 1.65 5.57 -6.09
N LEU A 18 1.71 4.29 -6.45
CA LEU A 18 2.79 3.63 -7.14
C LEU A 18 2.37 3.30 -8.57
N PHE A 19 2.82 4.12 -9.53
CA PHE A 19 2.54 3.90 -10.95
C PHE A 19 3.76 3.35 -11.70
N GLY A 20 3.49 2.52 -12.70
CA GLY A 20 4.50 2.00 -13.62
C GLY A 20 4.14 0.62 -14.17
N GLU A 21 4.91 0.16 -15.14
CA GLU A 21 4.70 -1.12 -15.82
C GLU A 21 4.97 -2.34 -14.92
N LEU A 22 4.49 -3.52 -15.35
CA LEU A 22 4.82 -4.77 -14.68
C LEU A 22 6.35 -4.95 -14.64
N GLY A 23 6.89 -5.30 -13.47
CA GLY A 23 8.34 -5.42 -13.29
C GLY A 23 9.08 -4.12 -12.99
N SER A 24 8.42 -2.95 -12.99
CA SER A 24 9.06 -1.66 -12.68
C SER A 24 9.57 -1.50 -11.24
N GLY A 25 9.33 -2.47 -10.37
CA GLY A 25 9.80 -2.47 -8.99
C GLY A 25 8.84 -1.87 -7.96
N LYS A 26 7.56 -1.62 -8.30
CA LYS A 26 6.52 -1.13 -7.37
C LYS A 26 6.45 -1.97 -6.08
N THR A 27 6.40 -3.30 -6.22
CA THR A 27 6.37 -4.23 -5.08
C THR A 27 7.63 -4.15 -4.22
N THR A 28 8.80 -3.95 -4.84
CA THR A 28 10.06 -3.75 -4.13
C THR A 28 10.04 -2.45 -3.32
N LEU A 29 9.45 -1.38 -3.89
CA LEU A 29 9.29 -0.10 -3.21
C LEU A 29 8.31 -0.19 -2.04
N SER A 30 7.13 -0.81 -2.23
CA SER A 30 6.14 -1.00 -1.16
C SER A 30 6.68 -1.87 -0.03
N GLN A 31 7.41 -2.94 -0.34
CA GLN A 31 8.15 -3.73 0.66
C GLN A 31 9.14 -2.88 1.46
N GLY A 32 9.90 -2.02 0.77
CA GLY A 32 10.84 -1.11 1.40
C GLY A 32 10.15 -0.13 2.36
N LEU A 33 9.00 0.43 1.97
CA LEU A 33 8.18 1.32 2.80
C LEU A 33 7.66 0.60 4.03
N ILE A 34 6.99 -0.54 3.86
CA ILE A 34 6.37 -1.32 4.95
C ILE A 34 7.43 -1.78 5.96
N LYS A 35 8.57 -2.30 5.48
CA LYS A 35 9.71 -2.65 6.36
C LYS A 35 10.33 -1.44 7.04
N GLY A 36 10.35 -0.28 6.37
CA GLY A 36 10.85 0.98 6.94
C GLY A 36 9.96 1.54 8.04
N LEU A 37 8.68 1.17 8.05
CA LEU A 37 7.70 1.54 9.08
C LEU A 37 7.65 0.55 10.27
N GLY A 38 8.49 -0.49 10.25
CA GLY A 38 8.68 -1.40 11.38
C GLY A 38 8.10 -2.81 11.20
N PHE A 39 7.61 -3.19 10.02
CA PHE A 39 7.17 -4.57 9.80
C PHE A 39 8.36 -5.52 9.65
N GLU A 40 8.42 -6.55 10.51
CA GLU A 40 9.55 -7.47 10.56
C GLU A 40 9.44 -8.64 9.56
N GLY A 41 8.25 -8.90 9.04
CA GLY A 41 8.00 -9.97 8.08
C GLY A 41 8.39 -9.61 6.63
N TRP A 42 7.91 -10.44 5.69
CA TRP A 42 8.05 -10.19 4.25
C TRP A 42 6.73 -9.73 3.64
N PRO A 43 6.53 -8.42 3.37
CA PRO A 43 5.34 -7.94 2.69
C PRO A 43 5.23 -8.57 1.30
N ARG A 44 4.07 -9.11 0.99
CA ARG A 44 3.75 -9.66 -0.34
C ARG A 44 2.81 -8.72 -1.07
N SER A 45 2.80 -8.80 -2.39
CA SER A 45 1.83 -8.09 -3.22
C SER A 45 0.41 -8.51 -2.82
N PRO A 46 -0.52 -7.55 -2.62
CA PRO A 46 -1.90 -7.85 -2.27
C PRO A 46 -2.74 -8.19 -3.50
N SER A 47 -2.15 -8.37 -4.69
CA SER A 47 -2.86 -8.53 -5.97
C SER A 47 -3.98 -9.59 -6.01
N PHE A 48 -4.03 -10.56 -5.10
CA PHE A 48 -5.13 -11.53 -4.98
C PHE A 48 -6.14 -11.20 -3.88
N VAL A 49 -5.71 -10.50 -2.83
CA VAL A 49 -6.57 -10.13 -1.69
C VAL A 49 -7.05 -8.68 -1.77
N ILE A 50 -6.59 -7.94 -2.81
CA ILE A 50 -6.81 -6.53 -3.11
C ILE A 50 -6.19 -5.60 -2.05
N VAL A 51 -6.49 -5.85 -0.76
CA VAL A 51 -5.98 -5.08 0.38
C VAL A 51 -5.28 -6.01 1.36
N LYS A 52 -4.13 -5.57 1.87
CA LYS A 52 -3.43 -6.21 2.98
C LYS A 52 -3.06 -5.18 4.02
N GLU A 53 -3.45 -5.44 5.26
CA GLU A 53 -3.19 -4.57 6.38
C GLU A 53 -1.93 -4.99 7.15
N TYR A 54 -1.18 -4.01 7.64
CA TYR A 54 -0.04 -4.21 8.53
C TYR A 54 -0.19 -3.28 9.72
N ILE A 55 -0.14 -3.84 10.93
CA ILE A 55 -0.21 -3.08 12.18
C ILE A 55 1.20 -3.00 12.73
N VAL A 56 1.79 -1.80 12.63
CA VAL A 56 3.12 -1.48 13.14
C VAL A 56 3.03 -0.19 13.97
N LYS A 57 4.00 0.73 13.86
CA LYS A 57 3.87 2.08 14.43
C LYS A 57 2.62 2.82 13.94
N TYR A 58 2.29 2.66 12.65
CA TYR A 58 1.06 3.14 12.03
C TYR A 58 0.28 1.96 11.46
N LYS A 59 -1.03 2.13 11.27
CA LYS A 59 -1.80 1.23 10.41
C LYS A 59 -1.40 1.48 8.96
N ILE A 60 -1.07 0.41 8.23
CA ILE A 60 -0.74 0.48 6.80
C ILE A 60 -1.77 -0.35 6.03
N GLN A 61 -2.33 0.24 4.97
CA GLN A 61 -3.16 -0.45 4.00
C GLN A 61 -2.42 -0.49 2.67
N HIS A 62 -1.91 -1.68 2.32
CA HIS A 62 -1.28 -1.94 1.03
C HIS A 62 -2.34 -2.48 0.09
N MET A 63 -2.62 -1.75 -0.98
CA MET A 63 -3.65 -2.07 -1.96
C MET A 63 -3.01 -2.29 -3.32
N ASP A 64 -3.63 -3.14 -4.14
CA ASP A 64 -3.25 -3.32 -5.54
C ASP A 64 -4.53 -3.58 -6.34
N PHE A 65 -4.86 -2.64 -7.23
CA PHE A 65 -6.08 -2.65 -8.01
C PHE A 65 -5.90 -3.28 -9.39
N TYR A 66 -4.80 -3.97 -9.64
CA TYR A 66 -4.54 -4.64 -10.92
C TYR A 66 -5.69 -5.56 -11.41
N ARG A 67 -6.52 -6.08 -10.51
CA ARG A 67 -7.67 -6.94 -10.82
C ARG A 67 -9.03 -6.23 -10.86
N LEU A 68 -9.09 -4.95 -10.52
CA LEU A 68 -10.34 -4.20 -10.53
C LEU A 68 -10.43 -3.39 -11.83
N ASP A 69 -11.42 -3.73 -12.65
CA ASP A 69 -11.63 -3.08 -13.94
C ASP A 69 -12.46 -1.81 -13.76
N GLY A 70 -11.75 -0.69 -13.60
CA GLY A 70 -12.32 0.65 -13.64
C GLY A 70 -13.02 1.12 -12.36
N LEU A 71 -13.55 2.34 -12.44
CA LEU A 71 -14.12 3.05 -11.29
C LEU A 71 -15.34 2.34 -10.68
N ALA A 72 -16.22 1.77 -11.50
CA ALA A 72 -17.41 1.06 -11.00
C ALA A 72 -17.02 -0.13 -10.10
N SER A 73 -16.00 -0.90 -10.49
CA SER A 73 -15.48 -2.02 -9.69
C SER A 73 -14.84 -1.55 -8.39
N LEU A 74 -14.15 -0.42 -8.41
CA LEU A 74 -13.55 0.20 -7.21
C LEU A 74 -14.61 0.72 -6.23
N LEU A 75 -15.64 1.39 -6.72
CA LEU A 75 -16.76 1.86 -5.91
C LEU A 75 -17.55 0.68 -5.34
N GLY A 76 -17.83 -0.34 -6.15
CA GLY A 76 -18.49 -1.58 -5.71
C GLY A 76 -17.67 -2.37 -4.68
N PHE A 77 -16.34 -2.27 -4.72
CA PHE A 77 -15.44 -2.80 -3.68
C PHE A 77 -15.53 -2.02 -2.37
N GLY A 78 -16.04 -0.79 -2.36
CA GLY A 78 -16.11 0.06 -1.18
C GLY A 78 -14.78 0.77 -0.88
N ILE A 79 -14.03 1.19 -1.90
CA ILE A 79 -12.73 1.85 -1.73
C ILE A 79 -12.79 3.10 -0.82
N GLU A 80 -13.95 3.77 -0.79
CA GLU A 80 -14.19 4.98 0.00
C GLU A 80 -13.98 4.73 1.49
N ASP A 81 -14.44 3.58 2.00
CA ASP A 81 -14.26 3.21 3.40
C ASP A 81 -12.78 3.12 3.76
N TYR A 82 -11.99 2.51 2.89
CA TYR A 82 -10.54 2.40 3.09
C TYR A 82 -9.85 3.76 2.99
N LEU A 83 -10.25 4.63 2.06
CA LEU A 83 -9.67 5.96 1.90
C LEU A 83 -9.92 6.86 3.13
N ASN A 84 -11.03 6.68 3.83
CA ASN A 84 -11.40 7.45 5.01
C ASN A 84 -10.75 6.98 6.32
N MET A 85 -10.05 5.84 6.33
CA MET A 85 -9.40 5.33 7.54
C MET A 85 -8.11 6.09 7.87
N ASP A 86 -7.83 6.28 9.17
CA ASP A 86 -6.53 6.76 9.64
C ASP A 86 -5.46 5.68 9.44
N SER A 87 -4.76 5.77 8.32
CA SER A 87 -3.77 4.80 7.86
C SER A 87 -2.87 5.39 6.79
N ILE A 88 -1.65 4.87 6.71
CA ILE A 88 -0.80 5.03 5.53
C ILE A 88 -1.34 4.11 4.43
N LYS A 89 -1.64 4.66 3.27
CA LYS A 89 -2.17 3.92 2.12
C LYS A 89 -1.07 3.82 1.07
N ILE A 90 -0.72 2.60 0.70
CA ILE A 90 0.22 2.32 -0.37
C ILE A 90 -0.58 1.63 -1.47
N ILE A 91 -0.78 2.30 -2.58
CA ILE A 91 -1.66 1.86 -3.69
C ILE A 91 -0.83 1.72 -4.95
#